data_AF-A0AAU7ZQ45-F1
#
_entry.id   AF-A0AAU7ZQ45-F1
#
_cell.length_a   1.000
_cell.length_b   1.000
_cell.length_c   1.000
_cell.angle_alpha   90.00
_cell.angle_beta   90.00
_cell.angle_gamma   90.00
#
_symmetry.space_group_name_H-M   'P 1'
#
loop_
_entity.id
_entity.type
_entity.pdbx_description
1 polymer ?
#
loop_
_entity_poly.entity_id
_entity_poly.type
_entity_poly.pdbx_seq_one_letter_code
_entity_poly.pdbx_strand_id
1 'polypeptide(L)'
;MSRTDIQPPDVIPPDWSDQIMQRLFYDPPTNSTTGAPIAGVDRSVRAYFHTVSSGLADFDVIVLPAQTIAGQNVLPDALEATMGAQLRSEGFVGAAIVMLGGPGGGSTAQLSNFAWSRFCMSDNLGNWVGELLHQTNLCDLPDLFDFAGDYPSGDNMGPFDQEAGYEATHISAWTKRAVGWLDPSTVAMHPGGVATYTLQSASLIQPPPSGRVAAIQIGAAVPYLMVEARLRADQFDINIPNEGAIVYRVQTSDPLGNAQNNAAPLALLTKTALPAGQSFTTDGVTINVGGAVLGGAFSVQVETIASGQLLSYGDAGTAGNVSDPVVVGFGGWLAFQFLFAGKDVSGNNRIYAVNQSGQLLSYGDAGTLGNVSDPAIVGFGGWQAFQFLFAGKDVRGNNRIYAVNQSGQLLSYGDAGTPGNVSDPVIVGLGGWQGFKFLFAGANVSGENRIYAVNQAGQLLSYGDAGTPGNVSDPMIVGLGGWQDFQFLFAGKDVSGNNRIYAVNQSGQLLSYGDAGTPGNVSAPVIVGFGGWQAFKFLFAGANLSGGNRIYAVVS
;
A
#
# COMPACT_ATOMS: atom_id res chain seq x y z
N MET A 1 -39.81 8.26 -47.66
CA MET A 1 -38.35 8.26 -47.49
C MET A 1 -38.06 7.49 -46.22
N SER A 2 -37.57 6.25 -46.34
CA SER A 2 -37.20 5.44 -45.17
C SER A 2 -35.91 5.99 -44.57
N ARG A 3 -35.96 6.41 -43.31
CA ARG A 3 -34.73 6.75 -42.56
C ARG A 3 -33.99 5.44 -42.26
N THR A 4 -32.79 5.30 -42.78
CA THR A 4 -31.93 4.08 -42.69
C THR A 4 -31.18 3.97 -41.36
N ASP A 5 -31.34 4.94 -40.46
CA ASP A 5 -30.44 5.17 -39.33
C ASP A 5 -31.20 5.31 -38.01
N ILE A 6 -32.04 4.33 -37.67
CA ILE A 6 -32.81 4.35 -36.42
C ILE A 6 -32.29 3.25 -35.49
N GLN A 7 -31.87 3.63 -34.28
CA GLN A 7 -31.64 2.69 -33.18
C GLN A 7 -32.99 2.47 -32.47
N PRO A 8 -33.66 1.31 -32.63
CA PRO A 8 -34.89 1.03 -31.91
C PRO A 8 -34.63 0.86 -30.40
N PRO A 9 -35.63 1.15 -29.55
CA PRO A 9 -36.94 1.67 -29.92
C PRO A 9 -36.92 3.19 -30.14
N ASP A 10 -37.61 3.60 -31.20
CA ASP A 10 -37.71 4.95 -31.74
C ASP A 10 -39.12 5.55 -31.61
N VAL A 11 -39.98 4.84 -30.89
CA VAL A 11 -41.31 5.31 -30.49
C VAL A 11 -41.22 5.75 -29.03
N ILE A 12 -41.32 7.06 -28.81
CA ILE A 12 -41.42 7.63 -27.47
C ILE A 12 -42.73 7.14 -26.84
N PRO A 13 -42.70 6.48 -25.67
CA PRO A 13 -43.89 6.07 -24.95
C PRO A 13 -44.82 7.28 -24.69
N PRO A 14 -46.15 7.13 -24.80
CA PRO A 14 -47.08 8.23 -24.50
C PRO A 14 -46.96 8.78 -23.06
N ASP A 15 -46.50 7.95 -22.14
CA ASP A 15 -46.28 8.19 -20.71
C ASP A 15 -44.78 8.36 -20.35
N TRP A 16 -43.95 8.74 -21.32
CA TRP A 16 -42.50 8.76 -21.16
C TRP A 16 -42.00 9.62 -19.98
N SER A 17 -42.62 10.78 -19.75
CA SER A 17 -42.32 11.60 -18.58
C SER A 17 -42.58 10.87 -17.27
N ASP A 18 -43.67 10.11 -17.19
CA ASP A 18 -44.07 9.40 -15.98
C ASP A 18 -43.13 8.21 -15.72
N GLN A 19 -42.65 7.54 -16.77
CA GLN A 19 -41.65 6.48 -16.64
C GLN A 19 -40.30 7.00 -16.13
N ILE A 20 -39.85 8.17 -16.62
CA ILE A 20 -38.64 8.82 -16.10
C ILE A 20 -38.84 9.20 -14.63
N MET A 21 -39.98 9.83 -14.30
CA MET A 21 -40.30 10.20 -12.91
C MET A 21 -40.39 8.98 -12.00
N GLN A 22 -40.93 7.86 -12.48
CA GLN A 22 -40.95 6.59 -11.75
C GLN A 22 -39.53 6.13 -11.44
N ARG A 23 -38.64 6.05 -12.44
CA ARG A 23 -37.23 5.65 -12.23
C ARG A 23 -36.49 6.56 -11.24
N LEU A 24 -36.79 7.85 -11.26
CA LEU A 24 -36.17 8.84 -10.39
C LEU A 24 -36.69 8.79 -8.95
N PHE A 25 -37.99 8.63 -8.75
CA PHE A 25 -38.64 8.86 -7.45
C PHE A 25 -39.26 7.63 -6.78
N TYR A 26 -39.61 6.58 -7.53
CA TYR A 26 -40.15 5.34 -6.98
C TYR A 26 -40.06 4.18 -7.97
N ASP A 27 -39.05 3.33 -7.82
CA ASP A 27 -38.77 2.22 -8.74
C ASP A 27 -38.59 0.90 -7.98
N PRO A 28 -39.70 0.29 -7.55
CA PRO A 28 -39.65 -0.94 -6.78
C PRO A 28 -39.21 -2.11 -7.68
N PRO A 29 -38.21 -2.91 -7.28
CA PRO A 29 -37.83 -4.09 -8.02
C PRO A 29 -38.99 -5.09 -8.06
N THR A 30 -39.11 -5.83 -9.15
CA THR A 30 -40.13 -6.87 -9.29
C THR A 30 -39.61 -8.23 -8.87
N ASN A 31 -40.45 -9.03 -8.21
CA ASN A 31 -40.15 -10.43 -7.94
C ASN A 31 -40.03 -11.20 -9.26
N SER A 32 -38.92 -11.90 -9.48
CA SER A 32 -38.63 -12.60 -10.72
C SER A 32 -39.61 -13.75 -11.04
N THR A 33 -40.32 -14.27 -10.04
CA THR A 33 -41.30 -15.35 -10.19
C THR A 33 -42.71 -14.82 -10.43
N THR A 34 -43.11 -13.75 -9.74
CA THR A 34 -44.50 -13.25 -9.78
C THR A 34 -44.68 -12.01 -10.65
N GLY A 35 -43.60 -11.32 -11.02
CA GLY A 35 -43.63 -10.04 -11.72
C GLY A 35 -44.17 -8.88 -10.88
N ALA A 36 -44.61 -9.12 -9.64
CA ALA A 36 -45.15 -8.09 -8.76
C ALA A 36 -44.04 -7.28 -8.09
N PRO A 37 -44.25 -5.97 -7.84
CA PRO A 37 -43.32 -5.17 -7.04
C PRO A 37 -43.05 -5.80 -5.68
N ILE A 38 -41.78 -5.82 -5.26
CA ILE A 38 -41.39 -6.26 -3.92
C ILE A 38 -41.80 -5.18 -2.93
N ALA A 39 -42.78 -5.51 -2.08
CA ALA A 39 -43.32 -4.57 -1.12
C ALA A 39 -42.24 -4.01 -0.18
N GLY A 40 -42.22 -2.69 0.00
CA GLY A 40 -41.32 -2.00 0.93
C GLY A 40 -39.90 -1.77 0.41
N VAL A 41 -39.59 -2.14 -0.84
CA VAL A 41 -38.29 -1.88 -1.46
C VAL A 41 -38.44 -0.84 -2.55
N ASP A 42 -37.62 0.20 -2.50
CA ASP A 42 -37.51 1.22 -3.55
C ASP A 42 -36.05 1.30 -4.03
N ARG A 43 -35.83 1.09 -5.32
CA ARG A 43 -34.52 1.19 -5.98
C ARG A 43 -34.52 2.35 -6.98
N SER A 44 -35.28 3.41 -6.71
CA SER A 44 -35.20 4.66 -7.47
C SER A 44 -33.85 5.37 -7.27
N VAL A 45 -33.52 6.26 -8.20
CA VAL A 45 -32.31 7.11 -8.11
C VAL A 45 -32.33 7.93 -6.82
N ARG A 46 -33.46 8.57 -6.50
CA ARG A 46 -33.62 9.34 -5.26
C ARG A 46 -33.41 8.47 -4.02
N ALA A 47 -33.99 7.27 -3.98
CA ALA A 47 -33.82 6.35 -2.87
C ALA A 47 -32.34 5.96 -2.66
N TYR A 48 -31.58 5.78 -3.75
CA TYR A 48 -30.13 5.53 -3.69
C TYR A 48 -29.41 6.69 -3.00
N PHE A 49 -29.51 7.89 -3.56
CA PHE A 49 -28.76 9.04 -3.06
C PHE A 49 -29.15 9.39 -1.62
N HIS A 50 -30.45 9.34 -1.30
CA HIS A 50 -30.91 9.58 0.07
C HIS A 50 -30.37 8.52 1.05
N THR A 51 -30.36 7.23 0.67
CA THR A 51 -29.90 6.16 1.58
C THR A 51 -28.38 6.16 1.72
N VAL A 52 -27.65 6.18 0.61
CA VAL A 52 -26.18 6.08 0.59
C VAL A 52 -25.52 7.29 1.26
N SER A 53 -26.11 8.49 1.10
CA SER A 53 -25.66 9.72 1.77
C SER A 53 -26.13 9.86 3.23
N SER A 54 -26.90 8.90 3.75
CA SER A 54 -27.54 9.01 5.08
C SER A 54 -28.46 10.23 5.22
N GLY A 55 -29.16 10.60 4.14
CA GLY A 55 -30.11 11.71 4.08
C GLY A 55 -29.47 13.07 3.83
N LEU A 56 -28.18 13.13 3.52
CA LEU A 56 -27.46 14.37 3.22
C LEU A 56 -27.68 14.86 1.78
N ALA A 57 -28.01 13.94 0.87
CA ALA A 57 -28.30 14.24 -0.52
C ALA A 57 -29.76 13.87 -0.86
N ASP A 58 -30.41 14.73 -1.64
CA ASP A 58 -31.73 14.48 -2.21
C ASP A 58 -31.78 15.06 -3.64
N PHE A 59 -32.80 14.70 -4.40
CA PHE A 59 -33.01 15.07 -5.79
C PHE A 59 -34.24 15.96 -5.95
N ASP A 60 -34.06 17.09 -6.64
CA ASP A 60 -35.13 17.91 -7.18
C ASP A 60 -34.97 17.99 -8.69
N VAL A 61 -35.92 17.42 -9.43
CA VAL A 61 -35.82 17.21 -10.87
C VAL A 61 -37.13 17.59 -11.55
N ILE A 62 -37.02 18.24 -12.70
CA ILE A 62 -38.14 18.55 -13.58
C ILE A 62 -37.90 17.86 -14.93
N VAL A 63 -38.88 17.08 -15.39
CA VAL A 63 -38.85 16.49 -16.74
C VAL A 63 -39.42 17.50 -17.74
N LEU A 64 -38.59 17.92 -18.68
CA LEU A 64 -38.97 18.84 -19.75
C LEU A 64 -39.60 18.11 -20.94
N PRO A 65 -40.35 18.80 -21.82
CA PRO A 65 -40.90 18.20 -23.02
C PRO A 65 -39.82 17.55 -23.89
N ALA A 66 -40.14 16.36 -24.41
CA ALA A 66 -39.22 15.57 -25.23
C ALA A 66 -38.72 16.36 -26.45
N GLN A 67 -37.40 16.29 -26.70
CA GLN A 67 -36.76 16.90 -27.86
C GLN A 67 -36.45 15.85 -28.92
N THR A 68 -36.51 16.23 -30.19
CA THR A 68 -36.09 15.37 -31.31
C THR A 68 -34.72 15.80 -31.81
N ILE A 69 -33.74 14.90 -31.72
CA ILE A 69 -32.38 15.10 -32.22
C ILE A 69 -32.17 14.16 -33.41
N ALA A 70 -31.73 14.70 -34.55
CA ALA A 70 -31.41 13.89 -35.72
C ALA A 70 -29.95 13.43 -35.66
N GLY A 71 -29.70 12.20 -35.22
CA GLY A 71 -28.36 11.60 -35.18
C GLY A 71 -28.33 10.24 -34.49
N GLN A 72 -27.30 9.43 -34.77
CA GLN A 72 -27.14 8.08 -34.18
C GLN A 72 -26.42 8.10 -32.82
N ASN A 73 -25.47 9.03 -32.62
CA ASN A 73 -24.70 9.17 -31.39
C ASN A 73 -25.03 10.52 -30.75
N VAL A 74 -26.07 10.53 -29.91
CA VAL A 74 -26.42 11.71 -29.13
C VAL A 74 -25.41 11.84 -27.98
N LEU A 75 -24.59 12.89 -28.03
CA LEU A 75 -23.65 13.21 -26.96
C LEU A 75 -24.40 13.77 -25.73
N PRO A 76 -23.82 13.68 -24.51
CA PRO A 76 -24.47 14.19 -23.31
C PRO A 76 -24.88 15.67 -23.41
N ASP A 77 -24.07 16.50 -24.06
CA ASP A 77 -24.27 17.94 -24.23
C ASP A 77 -25.05 18.34 -25.50
N ALA A 78 -25.73 17.40 -26.17
CA ALA A 78 -26.38 17.66 -27.45
C ALA A 78 -27.43 18.79 -27.44
N LEU A 79 -27.94 19.16 -26.25
CA LEU A 79 -28.91 20.25 -26.04
C LEU A 79 -28.30 21.49 -25.37
N GLU A 80 -26.99 21.52 -25.10
CA GLU A 80 -26.34 22.65 -24.43
C GLU A 80 -26.53 23.95 -25.22
N ALA A 81 -26.28 23.92 -26.54
CA ALA A 81 -26.34 25.10 -27.40
C ALA A 81 -27.76 25.72 -27.49
N THR A 82 -28.79 24.94 -27.21
CA THR A 82 -30.20 25.37 -27.33
C THR A 82 -30.85 25.68 -25.99
N MET A 83 -30.51 24.92 -24.94
CA MET A 83 -31.20 24.98 -23.64
C MET A 83 -30.29 25.37 -22.47
N GLY A 84 -28.98 25.17 -22.58
CA GLY A 84 -28.05 25.33 -21.45
C GLY A 84 -28.10 26.70 -20.78
N ALA A 85 -28.12 27.78 -21.58
CA ALA A 85 -28.20 29.14 -21.06
C ALA A 85 -29.50 29.43 -20.30
N GLN A 86 -30.62 28.89 -20.79
CA GLN A 86 -31.91 29.03 -20.13
C GLN A 86 -31.92 28.26 -18.81
N LEU A 87 -31.51 26.98 -18.81
CA LEU A 87 -31.51 26.13 -17.61
C LEU A 87 -30.64 26.73 -16.50
N ARG A 88 -29.44 27.22 -16.85
CA ARG A 88 -28.58 27.94 -15.91
C ARG A 88 -29.25 29.20 -15.34
N SER A 89 -29.98 29.96 -16.16
CA SER A 89 -30.70 31.17 -15.70
C SER A 89 -31.90 30.86 -14.78
N GLU A 90 -32.49 29.67 -14.93
CA GLU A 90 -33.57 29.16 -14.08
C GLU A 90 -33.07 28.54 -12.78
N GLY A 91 -31.75 28.42 -12.60
CA GLY A 91 -31.12 27.95 -11.37
C GLY A 91 -30.81 26.45 -11.33
N PHE A 92 -30.96 25.73 -12.44
CA PHE A 92 -30.53 24.34 -12.51
C PHE A 92 -29.00 24.22 -12.43
N VAL A 93 -28.53 23.20 -11.72
CA VAL A 93 -27.10 22.90 -11.52
C VAL A 93 -26.54 21.87 -12.49
N GLY A 94 -27.43 21.15 -13.19
CA GLY A 94 -27.09 20.20 -14.24
C GLY A 94 -28.34 19.78 -15.02
N ALA A 95 -28.14 19.01 -16.08
CA ALA A 95 -29.21 18.42 -16.88
C ALA A 95 -28.85 17.00 -17.31
N ALA A 96 -29.85 16.24 -17.71
CA ALA A 96 -29.64 14.93 -18.31
C ALA A 96 -30.56 14.69 -19.51
N ILE A 97 -30.03 14.01 -20.52
CA ILE A 97 -30.78 13.50 -21.67
C ILE A 97 -31.10 12.03 -21.41
N VAL A 98 -32.38 11.68 -21.30
CA VAL A 98 -32.81 10.28 -21.16
C VAL A 98 -33.21 9.72 -22.52
N MET A 99 -32.44 8.75 -23.00
CA MET A 99 -32.67 8.02 -24.23
C MET A 99 -33.44 6.73 -23.95
N LEU A 100 -34.24 6.27 -24.92
CA LEU A 100 -34.92 4.96 -24.83
C LEU A 100 -33.93 3.78 -24.85
N GLY A 101 -32.85 3.93 -25.62
CA GLY A 101 -31.77 2.94 -25.77
C GLY A 101 -30.58 3.53 -26.54
N GLY A 102 -29.64 2.68 -26.94
CA GLY A 102 -28.42 3.07 -27.67
C GLY A 102 -27.13 2.80 -26.86
N PRO A 103 -25.99 3.42 -27.23
CA PRO A 103 -24.74 3.30 -26.46
C PRO A 103 -24.95 3.64 -24.98
N GLY A 104 -24.16 3.08 -24.06
CA GLY A 104 -24.31 3.31 -22.61
C GLY A 104 -24.22 4.79 -22.20
N GLY A 105 -24.59 5.12 -20.97
CA GLY A 105 -24.55 6.47 -20.41
C GLY A 105 -23.20 7.18 -20.51
N GLY A 106 -23.20 8.48 -20.21
CA GLY A 106 -21.98 9.29 -20.19
C GLY A 106 -22.25 10.72 -19.72
N SER A 107 -21.23 11.41 -19.24
CA SER A 107 -21.32 12.80 -18.79
C SER A 107 -20.23 13.67 -19.41
N THR A 108 -20.46 14.98 -19.48
CA THR A 108 -19.44 15.94 -19.91
C THR A 108 -18.71 16.53 -18.71
N ALA A 109 -17.37 16.50 -18.74
CA ALA A 109 -16.57 17.33 -17.84
C ALA A 109 -16.70 18.81 -18.26
N GLN A 110 -17.46 19.58 -17.48
CA GLN A 110 -17.59 21.04 -17.53
C GLN A 110 -17.93 21.71 -18.88
N LEU A 111 -19.20 22.09 -19.04
CA LEU A 111 -19.60 23.21 -19.88
C LEU A 111 -20.06 24.36 -18.98
N SER A 112 -19.15 25.24 -18.58
CA SER A 112 -19.47 26.50 -17.86
C SER A 112 -20.28 26.34 -16.55
N ASN A 113 -19.76 25.58 -15.57
CA ASN A 113 -20.40 25.31 -14.27
C ASN A 113 -21.76 24.59 -14.34
N PHE A 114 -22.01 23.88 -15.44
CA PHE A 114 -23.21 23.10 -15.65
C PHE A 114 -22.80 21.80 -16.34
N ALA A 115 -23.22 20.66 -15.78
CA ALA A 115 -22.89 19.36 -16.32
C ALA A 115 -24.10 18.77 -17.05
N TRP A 116 -23.83 18.11 -18.17
CA TRP A 116 -24.79 17.27 -18.84
C TRP A 116 -24.44 15.81 -18.65
N SER A 117 -25.45 15.00 -18.34
CA SER A 117 -25.36 13.55 -18.44
C SER A 117 -26.30 13.00 -19.51
N ARG A 118 -26.02 11.79 -19.93
CA ARG A 118 -26.86 10.98 -20.81
C ARG A 118 -27.15 9.67 -20.10
N PHE A 119 -28.42 9.31 -20.05
CA PHE A 119 -28.87 8.03 -19.53
C PHE A 119 -29.56 7.24 -20.63
N CYS A 120 -29.50 5.92 -20.56
CA CYS A 120 -30.37 5.05 -21.32
C CYS A 120 -31.37 4.39 -20.37
N MET A 121 -32.65 4.38 -20.74
CA MET A 121 -33.69 3.76 -19.91
C MET A 121 -33.47 2.26 -19.70
N SER A 122 -32.86 1.61 -20.67
CA SER A 122 -32.47 0.20 -20.59
C SER A 122 -31.35 -0.08 -19.60
N ASP A 123 -30.63 0.95 -19.14
CA ASP A 123 -29.50 0.77 -18.24
C ASP A 123 -29.94 0.40 -16.82
N ASN A 124 -29.06 -0.31 -16.11
CA ASN A 124 -29.28 -0.62 -14.71
C ASN A 124 -29.21 0.65 -13.84
N LEU A 125 -29.59 0.53 -12.56
CA LEU A 125 -29.59 1.67 -11.64
C LEU A 125 -28.17 2.21 -11.39
N GLY A 126 -27.18 1.32 -11.31
CA GLY A 126 -25.79 1.70 -11.07
C GLY A 126 -25.24 2.61 -12.16
N ASN A 127 -25.59 2.36 -13.43
CA ASN A 127 -25.22 3.25 -14.52
C ASN A 127 -25.84 4.65 -14.36
N TRP A 128 -27.13 4.73 -14.04
CA TRP A 128 -27.79 6.04 -13.82
C TRP A 128 -27.15 6.81 -12.65
N VAL A 129 -26.83 6.10 -11.57
CA VAL A 129 -26.22 6.67 -10.38
C VAL A 129 -24.78 7.12 -10.66
N GLY A 130 -23.95 6.29 -11.29
CA GLY A 130 -22.55 6.62 -11.60
C GLY A 130 -22.46 7.86 -12.49
N GLU A 131 -23.29 7.93 -13.53
CA GLU A 131 -23.32 9.11 -14.41
C GLU A 131 -23.82 10.40 -13.73
N LEU A 132 -24.52 10.29 -12.60
CA LEU A 132 -24.86 11.44 -11.75
C LEU A 132 -23.74 11.79 -10.77
N LEU A 133 -23.04 10.79 -10.23
CA LEU A 133 -21.86 10.97 -9.37
C LEU A 133 -20.72 11.65 -10.13
N HIS A 134 -20.62 11.40 -11.43
CA HIS A 134 -19.68 12.07 -12.33
C HIS A 134 -20.00 13.53 -12.63
N GLN A 135 -21.23 13.99 -12.40
CA GLN A 135 -21.59 15.37 -12.73
C GLN A 135 -20.80 16.36 -11.87
N THR A 136 -20.02 17.19 -12.54
CA THR A 136 -19.34 18.33 -11.93
C THR A 136 -20.35 19.26 -11.26
N ASN A 137 -19.99 19.82 -10.10
CA ASN A 137 -20.85 20.60 -9.19
C ASN A 137 -21.96 19.81 -8.47
N LEU A 138 -22.11 18.51 -8.75
CA LEU A 138 -22.79 17.59 -7.86
C LEU A 138 -21.75 16.88 -6.99
N CYS A 139 -21.18 15.78 -7.47
CA CYS A 139 -20.21 14.97 -6.73
C CYS A 139 -18.81 15.02 -7.35
N ASP A 140 -18.70 15.25 -8.66
CA ASP A 140 -17.43 15.39 -9.40
C ASP A 140 -16.46 14.22 -9.16
N LEU A 141 -17.02 13.01 -9.02
CA LEU A 141 -16.23 11.80 -8.84
C LEU A 141 -15.74 11.28 -10.21
N PRO A 142 -14.49 10.82 -10.32
CA PRO A 142 -14.03 10.06 -11.47
C PRO A 142 -14.39 8.58 -11.34
N ASP A 143 -14.36 7.88 -12.46
CA ASP A 143 -14.36 6.42 -12.49
C ASP A 143 -13.21 5.85 -11.62
N LEU A 144 -13.52 4.92 -10.73
CA LEU A 144 -12.51 4.22 -9.91
C LEU A 144 -12.04 2.91 -10.55
N PHE A 145 -12.38 2.68 -11.81
CA PHE A 145 -11.97 1.53 -12.62
C PHE A 145 -11.33 1.97 -13.93
N ASP A 146 -10.58 1.04 -14.51
CA ASP A 146 -9.72 1.32 -15.65
C ASP A 146 -10.42 1.03 -16.98
N PHE A 147 -10.88 2.07 -17.66
CA PHE A 147 -11.42 1.95 -19.02
C PHE A 147 -10.33 1.71 -20.08
N ALA A 148 -9.07 2.07 -19.81
CA ALA A 148 -7.98 2.11 -20.78
C ALA A 148 -7.03 0.90 -20.70
N GLY A 149 -7.08 0.12 -19.62
CA GLY A 149 -6.13 -0.96 -19.34
C GLY A 149 -4.75 -0.45 -18.88
N ASP A 150 -4.69 0.78 -18.37
CA ASP A 150 -3.52 1.45 -17.84
C ASP A 150 -2.99 0.85 -16.51
N TYR A 151 -3.76 0.01 -15.81
CA TYR A 151 -3.35 -0.72 -14.60
C TYR A 151 -3.99 -2.13 -14.47
N PRO A 152 -3.40 -3.07 -13.69
CA PRO A 152 -3.83 -4.47 -13.66
C PRO A 152 -5.32 -4.64 -13.32
N SER A 153 -6.04 -5.37 -14.19
CA SER A 153 -7.45 -5.68 -13.99
C SER A 153 -7.67 -6.43 -12.68
N GLY A 154 -8.57 -5.92 -11.84
CA GLY A 154 -9.03 -6.61 -10.62
C GLY A 154 -8.50 -6.02 -9.30
N ASP A 155 -7.67 -4.97 -9.33
CA ASP A 155 -7.16 -4.35 -8.11
C ASP A 155 -8.07 -3.29 -7.50
N ASN A 156 -9.07 -2.78 -8.22
CA ASN A 156 -10.01 -1.77 -7.73
C ASN A 156 -10.98 -2.31 -6.64
N MET A 157 -11.92 -1.46 -6.22
CA MET A 157 -12.90 -1.79 -5.18
C MET A 157 -13.98 -2.81 -5.61
N GLY A 158 -14.13 -3.06 -6.92
CA GLY A 158 -15.13 -3.95 -7.49
C GLY A 158 -16.54 -3.68 -6.93
N PRO A 159 -17.33 -4.71 -6.58
CA PRO A 159 -18.72 -4.55 -6.15
C PRO A 159 -18.88 -3.87 -4.78
N PHE A 160 -17.79 -3.61 -4.04
CA PHE A 160 -17.85 -2.87 -2.77
C PHE A 160 -17.86 -1.34 -2.96
N ASP A 161 -17.69 -0.82 -4.17
CA ASP A 161 -17.83 0.60 -4.45
C ASP A 161 -18.59 0.79 -5.76
N GLN A 162 -19.61 1.65 -5.74
CA GLN A 162 -20.43 1.94 -6.90
C GLN A 162 -19.59 2.49 -8.07
N GLU A 163 -18.59 3.33 -7.80
CA GLU A 163 -17.72 3.90 -8.84
C GLU A 163 -16.66 2.91 -9.34
N ALA A 164 -16.62 1.69 -8.81
CA ALA A 164 -15.76 0.61 -9.29
C ALA A 164 -16.55 -0.56 -9.91
N GLY A 165 -17.81 -0.76 -9.49
CA GLY A 165 -18.63 -1.91 -9.88
C GLY A 165 -19.91 -1.59 -10.68
N TYR A 166 -20.45 -0.38 -10.59
CA TYR A 166 -21.70 0.03 -11.27
C TYR A 166 -22.91 -0.85 -10.92
N GLU A 167 -22.98 -1.34 -9.68
CA GLU A 167 -24.02 -2.27 -9.21
C GLU A 167 -25.13 -1.62 -8.36
N ALA A 168 -25.09 -0.29 -8.22
CA ALA A 168 -25.86 0.50 -7.26
C ALA A 168 -25.67 0.03 -5.81
N THR A 169 -24.40 -0.20 -5.43
CA THR A 169 -23.96 -0.49 -4.06
C THR A 169 -23.57 0.80 -3.34
N HIS A 170 -23.32 0.75 -2.03
CA HIS A 170 -22.75 1.90 -1.33
C HIS A 170 -21.34 2.20 -1.88
N ILE A 171 -21.06 3.47 -2.16
CA ILE A 171 -19.68 3.95 -2.30
C ILE A 171 -18.90 3.77 -0.99
N SER A 172 -17.58 3.61 -1.07
CA SER A 172 -16.70 3.39 0.08
C SER A 172 -16.70 4.59 1.04
N ALA A 173 -16.29 4.37 2.29
CA ALA A 173 -16.14 5.43 3.28
C ALA A 173 -15.18 6.54 2.82
N TRP A 174 -14.14 6.17 2.06
CA TRP A 174 -13.25 7.15 1.44
C TRP A 174 -14.00 8.03 0.44
N THR A 175 -14.75 7.43 -0.49
CA THR A 175 -15.53 8.15 -1.50
C THR A 175 -16.63 8.99 -0.86
N LYS A 176 -17.33 8.48 0.17
CA LYS A 176 -18.32 9.28 0.94
C LYS A 176 -17.68 10.52 1.56
N ARG A 177 -16.46 10.39 2.09
CA ARG A 177 -15.73 11.52 2.66
C ARG A 177 -15.35 12.54 1.58
N ALA A 178 -14.96 12.08 0.38
CA ALA A 178 -14.62 12.95 -0.75
C ALA A 178 -15.78 13.87 -1.14
N VAL A 179 -17.01 13.34 -1.19
CA VAL A 179 -18.22 14.10 -1.54
C VAL A 179 -18.94 14.73 -0.34
N GLY A 180 -18.35 14.68 0.86
CA GLY A 180 -18.92 15.28 2.07
C GLY A 180 -20.12 14.54 2.68
N TRP A 181 -20.36 13.29 2.30
CA TRP A 181 -21.43 12.43 2.86
C TRP A 181 -20.99 11.64 4.10
N LEU A 182 -19.72 11.73 4.46
CA LEU A 182 -19.19 11.18 5.70
C LEU A 182 -18.42 12.25 6.46
N ASP A 183 -18.82 12.49 7.72
CA ASP A 183 -18.11 13.39 8.63
C ASP A 183 -16.67 12.85 8.87
N PRO A 184 -15.62 13.61 8.51
CA PRO A 184 -14.24 13.18 8.67
C PRO A 184 -13.87 12.81 10.11
N SER A 185 -14.55 13.38 11.12
CA SER A 185 -14.29 13.07 12.53
C SER A 185 -14.69 11.65 12.94
N THR A 186 -15.51 10.98 12.10
CA THR A 186 -15.96 9.60 12.32
C THR A 186 -14.99 8.56 11.75
N VAL A 187 -13.95 9.01 11.04
CA VAL A 187 -12.84 8.18 10.56
C VAL A 187 -11.73 8.21 11.62
N ALA A 188 -11.49 7.08 12.27
CA ALA A 188 -10.43 7.00 13.27
C ALA A 188 -9.06 6.95 12.60
N MET A 189 -8.16 7.85 13.00
CA MET A 189 -6.75 7.74 12.68
C MET A 189 -6.09 6.74 13.63
N HIS A 190 -5.56 5.64 13.12
CA HIS A 190 -4.84 4.66 13.92
C HIS A 190 -3.48 5.24 14.37
N PRO A 191 -3.19 5.30 15.68
CA PRO A 191 -2.01 5.99 16.19
C PRO A 191 -0.70 5.19 16.08
N GLY A 192 -0.77 3.93 15.64
CA GLY A 192 0.33 2.97 15.74
C GLY A 192 0.13 2.00 16.92
N GLY A 193 0.93 0.92 16.96
CA GLY A 193 0.81 -0.12 17.98
C GLY A 193 -0.51 -0.91 17.86
N VAL A 194 -1.12 -1.23 19.00
CA VAL A 194 -2.36 -2.03 19.06
C VAL A 194 -3.53 -1.18 19.55
N ALA A 195 -4.63 -1.16 18.81
CA ALA A 195 -5.86 -0.49 19.21
C ALA A 195 -7.10 -1.24 18.72
N THR A 196 -8.21 -1.14 19.48
CA THR A 196 -9.49 -1.78 19.13
C THR A 196 -10.56 -0.71 18.88
N TYR A 197 -11.34 -0.91 17.83
CA TYR A 197 -12.38 0.00 17.35
C TYR A 197 -13.71 -0.75 17.25
N THR A 198 -14.82 -0.03 17.45
CA THR A 198 -16.14 -0.53 17.07
C THR A 198 -16.52 0.09 15.73
N LEU A 199 -16.42 -0.71 14.67
CA LEU A 199 -16.57 -0.27 13.29
C LEU A 199 -18.02 -0.42 12.83
N GLN A 200 -18.73 0.70 12.65
CA GLN A 200 -20.09 0.74 12.12
C GLN A 200 -20.06 0.47 10.61
N SER A 201 -21.00 -0.34 10.11
CA SER A 201 -21.07 -0.57 8.66
C SER A 201 -21.40 0.69 7.86
N ALA A 202 -20.74 0.87 6.72
CA ALA A 202 -20.98 1.96 5.76
C ALA A 202 -22.38 1.90 5.09
N SER A 203 -23.02 0.73 5.18
CA SER A 203 -24.39 0.44 4.73
C SER A 203 -25.47 0.87 5.73
N LEU A 204 -25.07 1.45 6.86
CA LEU A 204 -25.97 1.99 7.88
C LEU A 204 -25.89 3.51 7.93
N ILE A 205 -26.90 4.13 8.54
CA ILE A 205 -26.97 5.58 8.74
C ILE A 205 -25.69 6.11 9.39
N GLN A 206 -25.15 7.17 8.80
CA GLN A 206 -24.02 7.95 9.28
C GLN A 206 -24.50 9.33 9.76
N PRO A 207 -23.82 9.98 10.73
CA PRO A 207 -22.64 9.49 11.45
C PRO A 207 -22.98 8.33 12.38
N PRO A 208 -22.00 7.48 12.74
CA PRO A 208 -22.24 6.34 13.59
C PRO A 208 -22.60 6.80 15.03
N PRO A 209 -23.31 5.97 15.81
CA PRO A 209 -23.57 6.24 17.22
C PRO A 209 -22.28 6.48 18.02
N SER A 210 -22.37 7.27 19.10
CA SER A 210 -21.23 7.57 19.96
C SER A 210 -20.49 6.30 20.41
N GLY A 211 -19.14 6.35 20.36
CA GLY A 211 -18.27 5.22 20.65
C GLY A 211 -18.00 4.29 19.46
N ARG A 212 -18.52 4.61 18.28
CA ARG A 212 -18.25 3.88 17.03
C ARG A 212 -17.58 4.78 15.99
N VAL A 213 -16.95 4.15 15.02
CA VAL A 213 -16.26 4.81 13.90
C VAL A 213 -16.79 4.25 12.59
N ALA A 214 -16.82 5.05 11.53
CA ALA A 214 -17.29 4.63 10.22
C ALA A 214 -16.20 3.89 9.43
N ALA A 215 -14.95 4.31 9.63
CA ALA A 215 -13.77 3.70 9.04
C ALA A 215 -12.54 3.91 9.94
N ILE A 216 -11.50 3.13 9.69
CA ILE A 216 -10.18 3.28 10.32
C ILE A 216 -9.18 3.60 9.22
N GLN A 217 -8.47 4.72 9.35
CA GLN A 217 -7.34 5.09 8.52
C GLN A 217 -6.04 4.70 9.22
N ILE A 218 -5.17 3.97 8.53
CA ILE A 218 -3.90 3.47 9.06
C ILE A 218 -2.78 4.02 8.18
N GLY A 219 -2.08 5.03 8.69
CA GLY A 219 -1.09 5.83 7.95
C GLY A 219 -1.59 7.23 7.63
N ALA A 220 -0.67 8.21 7.65
CA ALA A 220 -0.99 9.63 7.50
C ALA A 220 -0.76 10.17 6.06
N ALA A 221 0.00 9.46 5.24
CA ALA A 221 0.37 9.86 3.89
C ALA A 221 0.09 8.73 2.91
N VAL A 222 -0.15 9.09 1.64
CA VAL A 222 -0.41 8.13 0.56
C VAL A 222 0.89 7.40 0.18
N PRO A 223 0.87 6.06 0.01
CA PRO A 223 -0.28 5.19 0.23
C PRO A 223 -0.54 4.87 1.70
N TYR A 224 -1.81 4.78 2.08
CA TYR A 224 -2.24 4.34 3.42
C TYR A 224 -3.38 3.32 3.32
N LEU A 225 -3.68 2.63 4.42
CA LEU A 225 -4.77 1.65 4.46
C LEU A 225 -6.04 2.26 5.06
N MET A 226 -7.18 1.80 4.55
CA MET A 226 -8.51 2.04 5.11
C MET A 226 -9.18 0.71 5.45
N VAL A 227 -9.90 0.69 6.57
CA VAL A 227 -10.74 -0.43 6.99
C VAL A 227 -12.16 0.06 7.20
N GLU A 228 -13.14 -0.59 6.56
CA GLU A 228 -14.57 -0.28 6.74
C GLU A 228 -15.40 -1.57 6.83
N ALA A 229 -16.58 -1.50 7.44
CA ALA A 229 -17.48 -2.65 7.55
C ALA A 229 -18.60 -2.58 6.50
N ARG A 230 -18.96 -3.73 5.92
CA ARG A 230 -20.03 -3.87 4.91
C ARG A 230 -21.05 -4.91 5.36
N LEU A 231 -22.32 -4.55 5.24
CA LEU A 231 -23.47 -5.39 5.56
C LEU A 231 -24.50 -5.27 4.43
N ARG A 232 -25.29 -6.32 4.21
CA ARG A 232 -26.48 -6.28 3.34
C ARG A 232 -27.65 -5.68 4.13
N ALA A 233 -27.45 -4.47 4.65
CA ALA A 233 -28.37 -3.82 5.59
C ALA A 233 -29.58 -3.18 4.90
N ASP A 234 -29.47 -2.92 3.60
CA ASP A 234 -30.50 -2.29 2.79
C ASP A 234 -30.53 -2.88 1.37
N GLN A 235 -31.34 -2.27 0.51
CA GLN A 235 -31.55 -2.71 -0.85
C GLN A 235 -30.38 -2.45 -1.79
N PHE A 236 -29.37 -1.66 -1.42
CA PHE A 236 -28.27 -1.25 -2.30
C PHE A 236 -27.06 -2.17 -2.15
N ASP A 237 -26.72 -2.56 -0.91
CA ASP A 237 -25.64 -3.52 -0.67
C ASP A 237 -26.06 -5.00 -0.79
N ILE A 238 -27.30 -5.31 -1.20
CA ILE A 238 -27.82 -6.69 -1.26
C ILE A 238 -26.96 -7.67 -2.10
N ASN A 239 -26.24 -7.15 -3.10
CA ASN A 239 -25.43 -7.94 -4.03
C ASN A 239 -23.92 -7.95 -3.71
N ILE A 240 -23.46 -7.29 -2.64
CA ILE A 240 -22.04 -7.36 -2.28
C ILE A 240 -21.62 -8.82 -2.06
N PRO A 241 -20.37 -9.22 -2.39
CA PRO A 241 -19.94 -10.62 -2.37
C PRO A 241 -20.20 -11.31 -1.03
N ASN A 242 -19.87 -10.64 0.07
CA ASN A 242 -20.14 -11.10 1.43
C ASN A 242 -20.05 -9.94 2.44
N GLU A 243 -20.59 -10.16 3.63
CA GLU A 243 -20.53 -9.23 4.76
C GLU A 243 -19.23 -9.40 5.57
N GLY A 244 -18.79 -8.31 6.20
CA GLY A 244 -17.58 -8.29 7.02
C GLY A 244 -16.84 -6.96 6.97
N ALA A 245 -15.59 -6.94 7.41
CA ALA A 245 -14.70 -5.79 7.22
C ALA A 245 -13.88 -5.93 5.93
N ILE A 246 -13.81 -4.88 5.13
CA ILE A 246 -12.90 -4.82 3.97
C ILE A 246 -11.69 -3.96 4.31
N VAL A 247 -10.55 -4.30 3.71
CA VAL A 247 -9.30 -3.53 3.77
C VAL A 247 -8.93 -3.13 2.35
N TYR A 248 -8.67 -1.84 2.15
CA TYR A 248 -8.23 -1.30 0.88
C TYR A 248 -7.13 -0.26 1.06
N ARG A 249 -6.31 -0.09 0.03
CA ARG A 249 -5.23 0.88 -0.01
C ARG A 249 -5.70 2.13 -0.76
N VAL A 250 -5.49 3.29 -0.16
CA VAL A 250 -5.65 4.58 -0.83
C VAL A 250 -4.31 4.95 -1.46
N GLN A 251 -4.29 5.15 -2.78
CA GLN A 251 -3.08 5.34 -3.58
C GLN A 251 -3.02 6.72 -4.24
N THR A 252 -4.04 7.55 -4.04
CA THR A 252 -4.08 8.93 -4.55
C THR A 252 -4.16 9.95 -3.41
N SER A 253 -3.45 11.05 -3.60
CA SER A 253 -3.55 12.27 -2.78
C SER A 253 -4.62 13.24 -3.29
N ASP A 254 -5.18 12.96 -4.46
CA ASP A 254 -6.30 13.72 -5.02
C ASP A 254 -7.56 13.50 -4.17
N PRO A 255 -8.23 14.57 -3.70
CA PRO A 255 -9.36 14.45 -2.79
C PRO A 255 -10.63 13.89 -3.45
N LEU A 256 -10.73 13.92 -4.78
CA LEU A 256 -11.89 13.42 -5.55
C LEU A 256 -11.65 12.03 -6.12
N GLY A 257 -10.40 11.58 -6.20
CA GLY A 257 -10.08 10.21 -6.55
C GLY A 257 -9.44 10.05 -7.92
N ASN A 258 -8.83 11.08 -8.48
CA ASN A 258 -8.09 10.92 -9.73
C ASN A 258 -6.90 9.96 -9.56
N ALA A 259 -6.68 9.09 -10.54
CA ALA A 259 -5.58 8.14 -10.54
C ALA A 259 -4.22 8.86 -10.53
N GLN A 260 -3.25 8.30 -9.80
CA GLN A 260 -1.88 8.80 -9.70
C GLN A 260 -0.90 7.64 -9.88
N ASN A 261 0.27 7.91 -10.46
CA ASN A 261 1.36 6.93 -10.60
C ASN A 261 0.98 5.63 -11.33
N ASN A 262 0.09 5.69 -12.33
CA ASN A 262 -0.43 4.53 -13.07
C ASN A 262 -1.02 3.45 -12.15
N ALA A 263 -1.75 3.87 -11.10
CA ALA A 263 -2.40 2.97 -10.17
C ALA A 263 -3.84 3.41 -9.90
N ALA A 264 -4.71 2.42 -9.65
CA ALA A 264 -6.09 2.66 -9.21
C ALA A 264 -6.10 3.56 -7.95
N PRO A 265 -6.96 4.57 -7.86
CA PRO A 265 -7.06 5.45 -6.69
C PRO A 265 -7.26 4.68 -5.38
N LEU A 266 -8.14 3.67 -5.43
CA LEU A 266 -8.43 2.74 -4.34
C LEU A 266 -8.14 1.31 -4.81
N ALA A 267 -7.39 0.55 -4.02
CA ALA A 267 -7.08 -0.84 -4.31
C ALA A 267 -7.59 -1.79 -3.21
N LEU A 268 -8.53 -2.68 -3.54
CA LEU A 268 -9.10 -3.64 -2.59
C LEU A 268 -8.11 -4.78 -2.33
N LEU A 269 -7.73 -4.92 -1.06
CA LEU A 269 -6.79 -5.96 -0.62
C LEU A 269 -7.52 -7.23 -0.18
N THR A 270 -8.70 -7.08 0.44
CA THR A 270 -9.56 -8.20 0.84
C THR A 270 -10.66 -8.43 -0.21
N LYS A 271 -10.39 -9.25 -1.23
CA LYS A 271 -11.37 -9.53 -2.31
C LYS A 271 -12.70 -10.13 -1.79
N THR A 272 -12.65 -10.78 -0.64
CA THR A 272 -13.80 -11.12 0.20
C THR A 272 -13.70 -10.36 1.50
N ALA A 273 -14.79 -9.77 1.97
CA ALA A 273 -14.79 -9.11 3.28
C ALA A 273 -14.45 -10.12 4.39
N LEU A 274 -13.78 -9.67 5.43
CA LEU A 274 -13.36 -10.47 6.57
C LEU A 274 -14.54 -10.64 7.54
N PRO A 275 -15.17 -11.83 7.66
CA PRO A 275 -16.18 -12.07 8.68
C PRO A 275 -15.55 -12.11 10.08
N ALA A 276 -16.42 -12.11 11.09
CA ALA A 276 -16.01 -12.25 12.49
C ALA A 276 -15.13 -13.49 12.72
N GLY A 277 -14.02 -13.28 13.42
CA GLY A 277 -13.00 -14.29 13.71
C GLY A 277 -11.89 -14.40 12.66
N GLN A 278 -11.94 -13.66 11.56
CA GLN A 278 -10.87 -13.63 10.57
C GLN A 278 -9.91 -12.46 10.77
N SER A 279 -8.72 -12.61 10.19
CA SER A 279 -7.68 -11.59 10.18
C SER A 279 -7.09 -11.42 8.79
N PHE A 280 -6.48 -10.25 8.58
CA PHE A 280 -5.74 -9.91 7.38
C PHE A 280 -4.47 -9.16 7.76
N THR A 281 -3.33 -9.57 7.20
CA THR A 281 -2.04 -8.94 7.45
C THR A 281 -1.45 -8.45 6.15
N THR A 282 -0.95 -7.21 6.13
CA THR A 282 -0.25 -6.59 5.00
C THR A 282 0.58 -5.41 5.50
N ASP A 283 1.71 -5.11 4.87
CA ASP A 283 2.49 -3.89 5.13
C ASP A 283 2.86 -3.69 6.62
N GLY A 284 3.02 -4.79 7.38
CA GLY A 284 3.28 -4.72 8.82
C GLY A 284 2.09 -4.30 9.69
N VAL A 285 0.88 -4.40 9.13
CA VAL A 285 -0.39 -4.13 9.77
C VAL A 285 -1.20 -5.42 9.81
N THR A 286 -1.72 -5.78 10.98
CA THR A 286 -2.68 -6.87 11.15
C THR A 286 -4.02 -6.31 11.57
N ILE A 287 -5.06 -6.67 10.83
CA ILE A 287 -6.45 -6.33 11.09
C ILE A 287 -7.14 -7.61 11.55
N ASN A 288 -7.60 -7.65 12.80
CA ASN A 288 -8.34 -8.76 13.38
C ASN A 288 -9.81 -8.36 13.55
N VAL A 289 -10.71 -9.03 12.83
CA VAL A 289 -12.15 -8.84 12.99
C VAL A 289 -12.61 -9.74 14.13
N GLY A 290 -12.95 -9.14 15.25
CA GLY A 290 -13.55 -9.79 16.41
C GLY A 290 -15.03 -10.11 16.19
N GLY A 291 -15.83 -10.06 17.25
CA GLY A 291 -17.26 -10.35 17.18
C GLY A 291 -18.08 -9.24 16.50
N ALA A 292 -19.22 -9.63 15.93
CA ALA A 292 -20.27 -8.70 15.58
C ALA A 292 -20.81 -8.00 16.84
N VAL A 293 -21.11 -6.72 16.73
CA VAL A 293 -21.63 -5.85 17.78
C VAL A 293 -23.07 -5.48 17.41
N LEU A 294 -23.96 -5.46 18.40
CA LEU A 294 -25.38 -5.15 18.21
C LEU A 294 -25.58 -3.86 17.40
N GLY A 295 -26.51 -3.88 16.44
CA GLY A 295 -26.76 -2.73 15.56
C GLY A 295 -25.79 -2.61 14.38
N GLY A 296 -25.25 -3.74 13.91
CA GLY A 296 -24.54 -3.84 12.63
C GLY A 296 -23.13 -3.24 12.62
N ALA A 297 -22.40 -3.42 13.71
CA ALA A 297 -20.99 -3.05 13.81
C ALA A 297 -20.11 -4.29 14.05
N PHE A 298 -18.79 -4.14 13.90
CA PHE A 298 -17.79 -5.17 14.22
C PHE A 298 -16.76 -4.63 15.20
N SER A 299 -16.33 -5.44 16.15
CA SER A 299 -15.12 -5.14 16.92
C SER A 299 -13.90 -5.42 16.02
N VAL A 300 -13.07 -4.43 15.76
CA VAL A 300 -11.88 -4.58 14.91
C VAL A 300 -10.65 -4.14 15.69
N GLN A 301 -9.69 -5.05 15.86
CA GLN A 301 -8.38 -4.72 16.41
C GLN A 301 -7.40 -4.50 15.26
N VAL A 302 -6.69 -3.38 15.30
CA VAL A 302 -5.59 -3.07 14.40
C VAL A 302 -4.31 -3.12 15.21
N GLU A 303 -3.36 -3.90 14.72
CA GLU A 303 -1.99 -3.97 15.22
C GLU A 303 -1.04 -3.52 14.12
N THR A 304 -0.23 -2.51 14.40
CA THR A 304 0.86 -2.07 13.55
C THR A 304 2.18 -2.29 14.26
N ILE A 305 3.23 -2.47 13.46
CA ILE A 305 4.59 -2.50 13.97
C ILE A 305 4.87 -1.23 14.78
N ALA A 306 5.36 -1.42 15.99
CA ALA A 306 5.73 -0.32 16.87
C ALA A 306 7.18 0.14 16.63
N SER A 307 7.43 1.44 16.80
CA SER A 307 8.79 2.00 16.84
C SER A 307 9.65 1.24 17.86
N GLY A 308 10.91 0.99 17.52
CA GLY A 308 11.82 0.26 18.41
C GLY A 308 11.77 -1.26 18.31
N GLN A 309 10.89 -1.83 17.50
CA GLN A 309 10.86 -3.27 17.23
C GLN A 309 11.94 -3.70 16.23
N LEU A 310 12.44 -4.94 16.37
CA LEU A 310 13.28 -5.60 15.39
C LEU A 310 12.41 -6.50 14.51
N LEU A 311 12.43 -6.22 13.22
CA LEU A 311 11.68 -6.92 12.19
C LEU A 311 12.60 -7.83 11.39
N SER A 312 12.04 -8.92 10.88
CA SER A 312 12.71 -9.88 10.01
C SER A 312 11.86 -10.15 8.77
N TYR A 313 12.44 -9.92 7.59
CA TYR A 313 11.85 -10.11 6.28
C TYR A 313 12.59 -11.19 5.49
N GLY A 314 11.93 -11.83 4.52
CA GLY A 314 12.57 -12.68 3.51
C GLY A 314 12.44 -12.06 2.11
N ASP A 315 13.53 -11.94 1.36
CA ASP A 315 13.50 -11.52 -0.05
C ASP A 315 13.42 -12.75 -0.98
N ALA A 316 12.35 -12.86 -1.78
CA ALA A 316 12.21 -13.93 -2.78
C ALA A 316 13.06 -13.71 -4.05
N GLY A 317 13.74 -12.57 -4.18
CA GLY A 317 14.59 -12.21 -5.32
C GLY A 317 13.82 -11.78 -6.58
N THR A 318 12.51 -11.54 -6.45
CA THR A 318 11.62 -11.10 -7.54
C THR A 318 10.95 -9.77 -7.17
N ALA A 319 10.46 -9.05 -8.18
CA ALA A 319 9.95 -7.69 -7.97
C ALA A 319 8.79 -7.66 -6.96
N GLY A 320 8.88 -6.77 -5.97
CA GLY A 320 7.87 -6.59 -4.93
C GLY A 320 7.70 -7.74 -3.93
N ASN A 321 8.56 -8.76 -3.98
CA ASN A 321 8.33 -10.03 -3.30
C ASN A 321 9.22 -10.19 -2.05
N VAL A 322 9.24 -9.15 -1.23
CA VAL A 322 9.71 -9.26 0.16
C VAL A 322 8.52 -9.71 1.01
N SER A 323 8.72 -10.70 1.87
CA SER A 323 7.67 -11.24 2.75
C SER A 323 7.14 -10.17 3.70
N ASP A 324 5.96 -10.40 4.26
CA ASP A 324 5.53 -9.66 5.45
C ASP A 324 6.57 -9.82 6.57
N PRO A 325 6.76 -8.78 7.40
CA PRO A 325 7.71 -8.82 8.50
C PRO A 325 7.24 -9.74 9.62
N VAL A 326 8.18 -10.46 10.21
CA VAL A 326 8.03 -11.07 11.53
C VAL A 326 8.67 -10.15 12.57
N VAL A 327 7.92 -9.72 13.59
CA VAL A 327 8.47 -9.00 14.74
C VAL A 327 9.27 -9.98 15.59
N VAL A 328 10.59 -9.99 15.48
CA VAL A 328 11.45 -10.92 16.25
C VAL A 328 11.91 -10.31 17.57
N GLY A 329 11.88 -8.98 17.72
CA GLY A 329 12.17 -8.29 18.98
C GLY A 329 11.17 -7.18 19.29
N PHE A 330 10.63 -7.18 20.52
CA PHE A 330 9.48 -6.35 20.89
C PHE A 330 9.77 -4.87 21.21
N GLY A 331 11.03 -4.46 21.39
CA GLY A 331 11.36 -3.08 21.73
C GLY A 331 12.82 -2.86 22.13
N GLY A 332 13.22 -1.60 22.26
CA GLY A 332 14.56 -1.20 22.75
C GLY A 332 15.67 -1.19 21.71
N TRP A 333 15.42 -1.67 20.49
CA TRP A 333 16.44 -1.80 19.44
C TRP A 333 16.93 -0.46 18.89
N LEU A 334 16.17 0.62 19.07
CA LEU A 334 16.59 1.97 18.71
C LEU A 334 17.69 2.53 19.61
N ALA A 335 17.91 1.98 20.81
CA ALA A 335 18.91 2.50 21.74
C ALA A 335 20.36 2.14 21.33
N PHE A 336 20.53 1.17 20.42
CA PHE A 336 21.85 0.74 19.97
C PHE A 336 22.50 1.77 19.03
N GLN A 337 23.83 1.79 19.04
CA GLN A 337 24.65 2.57 18.11
C GLN A 337 24.95 1.81 16.83
N PHE A 338 25.30 0.53 16.97
CA PHE A 338 25.53 -0.39 15.85
C PHE A 338 24.60 -1.59 15.97
N LEU A 339 24.13 -2.08 14.83
CA LEU A 339 23.34 -3.29 14.71
C LEU A 339 23.67 -3.95 13.36
N PHE A 340 24.13 -5.20 13.39
CA PHE A 340 24.54 -5.94 12.21
C PHE A 340 24.40 -7.45 12.45
N ALA A 341 24.26 -8.24 11.39
CA ALA A 341 24.23 -9.69 11.49
C ALA A 341 25.52 -10.33 10.98
N GLY A 342 25.84 -11.50 11.51
CA GLY A 342 27.04 -12.24 11.17
C GLY A 342 27.01 -13.66 11.68
N LYS A 343 28.20 -14.26 11.79
CA LYS A 343 28.39 -15.56 12.44
C LYS A 343 29.51 -15.46 13.45
N ASP A 344 29.38 -16.21 14.54
CA ASP A 344 30.51 -16.47 15.44
C ASP A 344 31.52 -17.42 14.75
N VAL A 345 32.70 -17.61 15.33
CA VAL A 345 33.75 -18.49 14.78
C VAL A 345 33.30 -19.95 14.68
N SER A 346 32.29 -20.35 15.46
CA SER A 346 31.67 -21.68 15.40
C SER A 346 30.63 -21.80 14.29
N GLY A 347 30.29 -20.70 13.61
CA GLY A 347 29.39 -20.65 12.47
C GLY A 347 27.92 -20.42 12.83
N ASN A 348 27.59 -20.19 14.10
CA ASN A 348 26.23 -19.89 14.53
C ASN A 348 25.85 -18.50 14.05
N ASN A 349 24.63 -18.35 13.54
CA ASN A 349 24.15 -17.05 13.06
C ASN A 349 23.82 -16.15 14.26
N ARG A 350 24.27 -14.91 14.21
CA ARG A 350 24.16 -13.93 15.29
C ARG A 350 23.70 -12.59 14.78
N ILE A 351 23.01 -11.86 15.65
CA ILE A 351 22.81 -10.41 15.54
C ILE A 351 23.69 -9.77 16.60
N TYR A 352 24.53 -8.82 16.19
CA TYR A 352 25.44 -8.09 17.06
C TYR A 352 24.93 -6.67 17.25
N ALA A 353 25.02 -6.18 18.49
CA ALA A 353 24.64 -4.82 18.83
C ALA A 353 25.66 -4.16 19.75
N VAL A 354 25.82 -2.84 19.65
CA VAL A 354 26.64 -2.06 20.58
C VAL A 354 25.73 -1.20 21.44
N ASN A 355 25.75 -1.46 22.76
CA ASN A 355 24.96 -0.71 23.73
C ASN A 355 25.61 0.62 24.13
N GLN A 356 24.89 1.44 24.89
CA GLN A 356 25.34 2.77 25.33
C GLN A 356 26.57 2.72 26.25
N SER A 357 26.80 1.59 26.94
CA SER A 357 28.00 1.36 27.75
C SER A 357 29.23 0.97 26.91
N GLY A 358 29.07 0.82 25.59
CA GLY A 358 30.17 0.45 24.70
C GLY A 358 30.48 -1.04 24.63
N GLN A 359 29.58 -1.88 25.14
CA GLN A 359 29.73 -3.34 25.09
C GLN A 359 29.22 -3.88 23.75
N LEU A 360 29.88 -4.92 23.26
CA LEU A 360 29.41 -5.71 22.13
C LEU A 360 28.55 -6.87 22.64
N LEU A 361 27.30 -6.87 22.22
CA LEU A 361 26.29 -7.87 22.55
C LEU A 361 26.07 -8.81 21.36
N SER A 362 25.76 -10.07 21.63
CA SER A 362 25.45 -11.09 20.64
C SER A 362 24.12 -11.77 20.97
N TYR A 363 23.23 -11.82 19.99
CA TYR A 363 21.88 -12.34 20.07
C TYR A 363 21.67 -13.49 19.08
N GLY A 364 20.81 -14.45 19.42
CA GLY A 364 20.29 -15.44 18.48
C GLY A 364 18.83 -15.15 18.12
N ASP A 365 18.49 -15.15 16.84
CA ASP A 365 17.12 -15.01 16.35
C ASP A 365 16.56 -16.39 15.95
N ALA A 366 15.51 -16.87 16.62
CA ALA A 366 14.87 -18.14 16.24
C ALA A 366 14.00 -18.04 14.97
N GLY A 367 13.70 -16.83 14.49
CA GLY A 367 12.87 -16.57 13.31
C GLY A 367 11.36 -16.58 13.58
N THR A 368 10.94 -16.52 14.84
CA THR A 368 9.54 -16.50 15.26
C THR A 368 9.24 -15.26 16.10
N LEU A 369 7.95 -14.92 16.24
CA LEU A 369 7.48 -13.75 16.97
C LEU A 369 8.13 -13.63 18.36
N GLY A 370 8.80 -12.50 18.61
CA GLY A 370 9.38 -12.15 19.92
C GLY A 370 10.57 -13.00 20.39
N ASN A 371 11.14 -13.83 19.53
CA ASN A 371 12.04 -14.92 19.94
C ASN A 371 13.51 -14.65 19.60
N VAL A 372 13.96 -13.44 19.91
CA VAL A 372 15.40 -13.14 20.03
C VAL A 372 15.86 -13.49 21.44
N SER A 373 16.99 -14.18 21.55
CA SER A 373 17.54 -14.62 22.83
C SER A 373 17.93 -13.44 23.73
N ASP A 374 18.11 -13.70 25.03
CA ASP A 374 18.87 -12.79 25.88
C ASP A 374 20.30 -12.56 25.30
N PRO A 375 20.88 -11.36 25.44
CA PRO A 375 22.20 -11.07 24.90
C PRO A 375 23.31 -11.74 25.69
N ALA A 376 24.30 -12.28 24.98
CA ALA A 376 25.62 -12.55 25.52
C ALA A 376 26.52 -11.31 25.34
N ILE A 377 27.20 -10.86 26.40
CA ILE A 377 28.19 -9.78 26.32
C ILE A 377 29.51 -10.37 25.82
N VAL A 378 29.78 -10.30 24.52
CA VAL A 378 30.99 -10.87 23.91
C VAL A 378 32.19 -9.92 23.94
N GLY A 379 31.95 -8.60 24.06
CA GLY A 379 33.00 -7.59 24.23
C GLY A 379 32.67 -6.61 25.36
N PHE A 380 33.61 -6.40 26.30
CA PHE A 380 33.33 -5.70 27.55
C PHE A 380 33.30 -4.16 27.48
N GLY A 381 33.84 -3.53 26.43
CA GLY A 381 33.85 -2.07 26.31
C GLY A 381 34.65 -1.56 25.10
N GLY A 382 34.48 -0.27 24.76
CA GLY A 382 35.26 0.42 23.72
C GLY A 382 34.70 0.30 22.29
N TRP A 383 33.66 -0.52 22.08
CA TRP A 383 33.10 -0.78 20.75
C TRP A 383 32.34 0.41 20.15
N GLN A 384 31.86 1.33 20.99
CA GLN A 384 31.20 2.57 20.57
C GLN A 384 32.14 3.56 19.86
N ALA A 385 33.46 3.41 20.03
CA ALA A 385 34.45 4.33 19.50
C ALA A 385 34.80 4.09 18.02
N PHE A 386 34.37 2.97 17.45
CA PHE A 386 34.59 2.65 16.05
C PHE A 386 33.69 3.47 15.13
N GLN A 387 34.17 3.77 13.92
CA GLN A 387 33.36 4.45 12.90
C GLN A 387 32.50 3.47 12.11
N PHE A 388 33.05 2.29 11.80
CA PHE A 388 32.36 1.19 11.14
C PHE A 388 32.50 -0.07 11.96
N LEU A 389 31.43 -0.86 11.99
CA LEU A 389 31.39 -2.17 12.60
C LEU A 389 30.46 -3.07 11.79
N PHE A 390 30.98 -4.19 11.28
CA PHE A 390 30.24 -5.11 10.43
C PHE A 390 30.83 -6.52 10.53
N ALA A 391 30.03 -7.54 10.22
CA ALA A 391 30.51 -8.91 10.18
C ALA A 391 30.62 -9.43 8.74
N GLY A 392 31.51 -10.39 8.53
CA GLY A 392 31.74 -10.99 7.24
C GLY A 392 32.64 -12.21 7.33
N LYS A 393 33.25 -12.55 6.19
CA LYS A 393 34.26 -13.61 6.12
C LYS A 393 35.53 -13.08 5.48
N ASP A 394 36.67 -13.61 5.91
CA ASP A 394 37.91 -13.46 5.14
C ASP A 394 37.87 -14.37 3.88
N VAL A 395 38.83 -14.24 2.97
CA VAL A 395 38.87 -15.04 1.73
C VAL A 395 39.06 -16.54 1.99
N ARG A 396 39.47 -16.93 3.20
CA ARG A 396 39.58 -18.33 3.63
C ARG A 396 38.27 -18.86 4.22
N GLY A 397 37.26 -18.00 4.39
CA GLY A 397 35.94 -18.34 4.88
C GLY A 397 35.78 -18.28 6.41
N ASN A 398 36.78 -17.78 7.15
CA ASN A 398 36.64 -17.62 8.59
C ASN A 398 35.67 -16.47 8.89
N ASN A 399 34.78 -16.65 9.86
CA ASN A 399 33.84 -15.61 10.26
C ASN A 399 34.59 -14.54 11.08
N ARG A 400 34.38 -13.28 10.72
CA ARG A 400 35.07 -12.11 11.29
C ARG A 400 34.10 -11.01 11.64
N ILE A 401 34.47 -10.23 12.65
CA ILE A 401 33.93 -8.90 12.91
C ILE A 401 35.01 -7.91 12.49
N TYR A 402 34.66 -6.98 11.62
CA TYR A 402 35.53 -5.93 11.14
C TYR A 402 35.17 -4.60 11.78
N ALA A 403 36.18 -3.83 12.17
CA ALA A 403 36.00 -2.50 12.72
C ALA A 403 37.00 -1.51 12.16
N VAL A 404 36.61 -0.24 12.04
CA VAL A 404 37.52 0.85 11.66
C VAL A 404 37.79 1.75 12.86
N ASN A 405 39.06 1.80 13.26
CA ASN A 405 39.49 2.63 14.39
C ASN A 405 39.72 4.10 13.98
N GLN A 406 39.96 4.96 14.98
CA GLN A 406 40.15 6.40 14.78
C GLN A 406 41.40 6.75 13.94
N SER A 407 42.40 5.86 13.92
CA SER A 407 43.59 5.99 13.07
C SER A 407 43.33 5.63 11.61
N GLY A 408 42.12 5.13 11.29
CA GLY A 408 41.76 4.74 9.93
C GLY A 408 42.16 3.33 9.53
N GLN A 409 42.55 2.50 10.48
CA GLN A 409 42.95 1.12 10.23
C GLN A 409 41.72 0.20 10.21
N LEU A 410 41.76 -0.81 9.35
CA LEU A 410 40.78 -1.89 9.34
C LEU A 410 41.27 -3.02 10.23
N LEU A 411 40.50 -3.30 11.28
CA LEU A 411 40.75 -4.35 12.27
C LEU A 411 39.84 -5.54 12.01
N SER A 412 40.35 -6.76 12.24
CA SER A 412 39.62 -8.01 12.09
C SER A 412 39.67 -8.80 13.40
N TYR A 413 38.51 -9.19 13.90
CA TYR A 413 38.29 -9.89 15.17
C TYR A 413 37.61 -11.24 14.94
N GLY A 414 37.85 -12.21 15.81
CA GLY A 414 37.05 -13.44 15.93
C GLY A 414 36.21 -13.43 17.20
N ASP A 415 34.92 -13.75 17.10
CA ASP A 415 34.02 -13.94 18.24
C ASP A 415 33.81 -15.43 18.53
N ALA A 416 34.21 -15.90 19.72
CA ALA A 416 33.99 -17.29 20.13
C ALA A 416 32.53 -17.62 20.50
N GLY A 417 31.65 -16.63 20.63
CA GLY A 417 30.25 -16.80 21.01
C GLY A 417 30.01 -16.98 22.51
N THR A 418 31.04 -16.74 23.34
CA THR A 418 30.98 -16.80 24.81
C THR A 418 31.32 -15.45 25.44
N PRO A 419 30.87 -15.15 26.67
CA PRO A 419 31.09 -13.83 27.27
C PRO A 419 32.57 -13.41 27.31
N GLY A 420 32.84 -12.17 26.87
CA GLY A 420 34.18 -11.57 26.89
C GLY A 420 35.21 -12.14 25.91
N ASN A 421 34.81 -13.01 24.99
CA ASN A 421 35.73 -13.85 24.23
C ASN A 421 35.85 -13.45 22.75
N VAL A 422 35.85 -12.14 22.49
CA VAL A 422 36.32 -11.61 21.22
C VAL A 422 37.85 -11.56 21.26
N SER A 423 38.50 -12.03 20.19
CA SER A 423 39.97 -12.08 20.09
C SER A 423 40.61 -10.69 20.12
N ASP A 424 41.92 -10.65 20.33
CA ASP A 424 42.69 -9.46 19.95
C ASP A 424 42.57 -9.21 18.43
N PRO A 425 42.58 -7.94 17.97
CA PRO A 425 42.45 -7.63 16.55
C PRO A 425 43.70 -7.94 15.75
N VAL A 426 43.48 -8.37 14.51
CA VAL A 426 44.49 -8.32 13.45
C VAL A 426 44.28 -7.05 12.63
N ILE A 427 45.32 -6.24 12.45
CA ILE A 427 45.28 -5.05 11.58
C ILE A 427 45.42 -5.50 10.13
N VAL A 428 44.30 -5.72 9.44
CA VAL A 428 44.29 -6.20 8.04
C VAL A 428 44.44 -5.06 7.03
N GLY A 429 44.02 -3.85 7.37
CA GLY A 429 44.19 -2.66 6.54
C GLY A 429 44.94 -1.55 7.28
N LEU A 430 46.01 -1.02 6.67
CA LEU A 430 46.96 -0.14 7.34
C LEU A 430 46.51 1.31 7.53
N GLY A 431 45.53 1.80 6.76
CA GLY A 431 45.03 3.18 6.85
C GLY A 431 44.04 3.55 5.74
N GLY A 432 43.35 4.69 5.89
CA GLY A 432 42.46 5.28 4.87
C GLY A 432 41.01 4.80 4.91
N TRP A 433 40.69 3.80 5.73
CA TRP A 433 39.36 3.17 5.78
C TRP A 433 38.27 4.07 6.37
N GLN A 434 38.65 5.10 7.13
CA GLN A 434 37.72 6.10 7.66
C GLN A 434 37.11 7.01 6.59
N GLY A 435 37.71 7.07 5.39
CA GLY A 435 37.30 7.97 4.32
C GLY A 435 36.11 7.50 3.48
N PHE A 436 35.63 6.27 3.70
CA PHE A 436 34.50 5.71 2.96
C PHE A 436 33.16 6.17 3.53
N LYS A 437 32.12 6.25 2.68
CA LYS A 437 30.74 6.50 3.12
C LYS A 437 30.08 5.22 3.67
N PHE A 438 30.25 4.12 2.94
CA PHE A 438 29.74 2.80 3.32
C PHE A 438 30.89 1.82 3.36
N LEU A 439 30.82 0.88 4.31
CA LEU A 439 31.75 -0.23 4.44
C LEU A 439 30.99 -1.44 4.99
N PHE A 440 30.97 -2.54 4.25
CA PHE A 440 30.23 -3.75 4.59
C PHE A 440 30.89 -4.98 3.96
N ALA A 441 30.60 -6.18 4.49
CA ALA A 441 31.11 -7.42 3.94
C ALA A 441 29.97 -8.27 3.37
N GLY A 442 30.31 -9.09 2.37
CA GLY A 442 29.38 -10.01 1.72
C GLY A 442 30.12 -11.00 0.84
N ALA A 443 29.40 -11.55 -0.13
CA ALA A 443 30.00 -12.34 -1.20
C ALA A 443 29.49 -11.85 -2.56
N ASN A 444 30.27 -12.05 -3.61
CA ASN A 444 29.81 -11.83 -4.98
C ASN A 444 28.99 -13.03 -5.47
N VAL A 445 28.44 -12.98 -6.68
CA VAL A 445 27.61 -14.07 -7.23
C VAL A 445 28.37 -15.40 -7.36
N SER A 446 29.70 -15.35 -7.52
CA SER A 446 30.58 -16.53 -7.55
C SER A 446 30.89 -17.11 -6.17
N GLY A 447 30.42 -16.46 -5.09
CA GLY A 447 30.61 -16.91 -3.71
C GLY A 447 31.93 -16.50 -3.07
N GLU A 448 32.70 -15.61 -3.72
CA GLU A 448 33.94 -15.08 -3.15
C GLU A 448 33.61 -14.08 -2.05
N ASN A 449 34.22 -14.22 -0.87
CA ASN A 449 34.02 -13.30 0.25
C ASN A 449 34.72 -11.97 -0.05
N ARG A 450 33.97 -10.87 0.10
CA ARG A 450 34.43 -9.51 -0.23
C ARG A 450 34.10 -8.53 0.89
N ILE A 451 34.93 -7.50 0.98
CA ILE A 451 34.62 -6.26 1.68
C ILE A 451 34.30 -5.22 0.60
N TYR A 452 33.15 -4.59 0.71
CA TYR A 452 32.70 -3.55 -0.20
C TYR A 452 32.80 -2.18 0.47
N ALA A 453 33.22 -1.18 -0.29
CA ALA A 453 33.31 0.19 0.18
C ALA A 453 32.81 1.18 -0.86
N VAL A 454 32.27 2.31 -0.42
CA VAL A 454 31.88 3.42 -1.32
C VAL A 454 32.80 4.61 -1.10
N ASN A 455 33.54 4.98 -2.16
CA ASN A 455 34.47 6.10 -2.13
C ASN A 455 33.78 7.45 -2.39
N GLN A 456 34.54 8.54 -2.28
CA GLN A 456 34.03 9.91 -2.47
C GLN A 456 33.61 10.23 -3.91
N ALA A 457 34.02 9.42 -4.89
CA ALA A 457 33.55 9.53 -6.26
C ALA A 457 32.20 8.80 -6.49
N GLY A 458 31.62 8.19 -5.45
CA GLY A 458 30.39 7.42 -5.52
C GLY A 458 30.55 6.06 -6.20
N GLN A 459 31.78 5.54 -6.31
CA GLN A 459 32.05 4.21 -6.87
C GLN A 459 31.94 3.13 -5.80
N LEU A 460 31.48 1.94 -6.20
CA LEU A 460 31.49 0.74 -5.36
C LEU A 460 32.78 -0.05 -5.61
N LEU A 461 33.58 -0.19 -4.56
CA LEU A 461 34.85 -0.91 -4.54
C LEU A 461 34.67 -2.28 -3.88
N SER A 462 35.44 -3.27 -4.32
CA SER A 462 35.44 -4.64 -3.84
C SER A 462 36.88 -5.05 -3.47
N TYR A 463 37.07 -5.59 -2.27
CA TYR A 463 38.36 -5.97 -1.67
C TYR A 463 38.31 -7.42 -1.17
N GLY A 464 39.45 -8.11 -1.17
CA GLY A 464 39.65 -9.39 -0.49
C GLY A 464 40.55 -9.24 0.75
N ASP A 465 40.13 -9.76 1.90
CA ASP A 465 40.97 -9.86 3.10
C ASP A 465 41.57 -11.27 3.23
N ALA A 466 42.91 -11.37 3.22
CA ALA A 466 43.62 -12.64 3.43
C ALA A 466 43.65 -13.13 4.89
N GLY A 467 43.20 -12.33 5.85
CA GLY A 467 43.18 -12.62 7.29
C GLY A 467 44.53 -12.46 7.97
N THR A 468 45.45 -11.70 7.36
CA THR A 468 46.82 -11.48 7.87
C THR A 468 47.16 -9.98 7.87
N PRO A 469 48.13 -9.53 8.69
CA PRO A 469 48.40 -8.09 8.84
C PRO A 469 48.70 -7.39 7.51
N GLY A 470 48.01 -6.26 7.25
CA GLY A 470 48.21 -5.41 6.08
C GLY A 470 47.89 -6.03 4.72
N ASN A 471 47.13 -7.13 4.68
CA ASN A 471 46.97 -7.97 3.49
C ASN A 471 45.53 -7.95 2.92
N VAL A 472 44.95 -6.76 2.86
CA VAL A 472 43.77 -6.51 2.03
C VAL A 472 44.23 -6.23 0.60
N SER A 473 43.57 -6.82 -0.39
CA SER A 473 43.91 -6.65 -1.81
C SER A 473 43.78 -5.20 -2.27
N ASP A 474 44.35 -4.88 -3.43
CA ASP A 474 43.97 -3.67 -4.16
C ASP A 474 42.47 -3.71 -4.50
N PRO A 475 41.79 -2.54 -4.55
CA PRO A 475 40.37 -2.49 -4.86
C PRO A 475 40.08 -2.80 -6.32
N MET A 476 38.99 -3.52 -6.54
CA MET A 476 38.32 -3.59 -7.83
C MET A 476 37.10 -2.68 -7.84
N ILE A 477 36.96 -1.81 -8.85
CA ILE A 477 35.77 -0.98 -9.05
C ILE A 477 34.69 -1.85 -9.69
N VAL A 478 33.71 -2.30 -8.92
CA VAL A 478 32.58 -3.12 -9.42
C VAL A 478 31.37 -2.27 -9.81
N GLY A 479 31.22 -1.07 -9.23
CA GLY A 479 30.17 -0.11 -9.56
C GLY A 479 30.73 1.26 -9.93
N LEU A 480 30.29 1.81 -11.07
CA LEU A 480 30.93 2.97 -11.71
C LEU A 480 30.56 4.34 -11.13
N GLY A 481 29.43 4.48 -10.43
CA GLY A 481 28.97 5.75 -9.84
C GLY A 481 27.57 5.66 -9.20
N GLY A 482 27.15 6.72 -8.48
CA GLY A 482 25.82 6.86 -7.86
C GLY A 482 25.60 6.12 -6.53
N TRP A 483 26.54 5.27 -6.11
CA TRP A 483 26.40 4.45 -4.89
C TRP A 483 26.39 5.27 -3.60
N GLN A 484 26.90 6.49 -3.64
CA GLN A 484 26.86 7.41 -2.52
C GLN A 484 25.48 8.03 -2.30
N ASP A 485 24.52 7.91 -3.21
CA ASP A 485 23.22 8.58 -3.07
C ASP A 485 22.21 7.77 -2.24
N PHE A 486 22.53 6.50 -1.97
CA PHE A 486 21.69 5.63 -1.15
C PHE A 486 21.73 6.01 0.33
N GLN A 487 20.61 5.74 1.03
CA GLN A 487 20.50 5.85 2.48
C GLN A 487 21.07 4.61 3.19
N PHE A 488 20.75 3.42 2.66
CA PHE A 488 21.25 2.14 3.14
C PHE A 488 21.95 1.40 2.02
N LEU A 489 23.04 0.71 2.35
CA LEU A 489 23.77 -0.18 1.46
C LEU A 489 24.40 -1.31 2.27
N PHE A 490 24.03 -2.56 1.97
CA PHE A 490 24.49 -3.75 2.71
C PHE A 490 24.47 -4.99 1.82
N ALA A 491 25.22 -6.02 2.18
CA ALA A 491 25.21 -7.30 1.47
C ALA A 491 24.50 -8.38 2.27
N GLY A 492 23.94 -9.37 1.56
CA GLY A 492 23.22 -10.48 2.15
C GLY A 492 22.93 -11.58 1.15
N LYS A 493 21.90 -12.37 1.45
CA LYS A 493 21.37 -13.37 0.53
C LYS A 493 19.86 -13.24 0.40
N ASP A 494 19.33 -13.58 -0.76
CA ASP A 494 17.90 -13.83 -0.91
C ASP A 494 17.51 -15.19 -0.29
N VAL A 495 16.22 -15.50 -0.19
CA VAL A 495 15.76 -16.77 0.40
C VAL A 495 16.20 -18.00 -0.40
N SER A 496 16.52 -17.84 -1.68
CA SER A 496 17.11 -18.89 -2.54
C SER A 496 18.62 -19.05 -2.32
N GLY A 497 19.25 -18.17 -1.54
CA GLY A 497 20.66 -18.24 -1.17
C GLY A 497 21.61 -17.56 -2.14
N ASN A 498 21.11 -16.80 -3.13
CA ASN A 498 21.96 -16.03 -4.03
C ASN A 498 22.53 -14.83 -3.28
N ASN A 499 23.80 -14.50 -3.52
CA ASN A 499 24.45 -13.36 -2.89
C ASN A 499 23.97 -12.05 -3.52
N ARG A 500 23.55 -11.11 -2.69
CA ARG A 500 22.96 -9.84 -3.09
C ARG A 500 23.63 -8.66 -2.40
N ILE A 501 23.61 -7.52 -3.08
CA ILE A 501 23.82 -6.20 -2.50
C ILE A 501 22.47 -5.50 -2.50
N TYR A 502 22.03 -5.04 -1.34
CA TYR A 502 20.78 -4.33 -1.15
C TYR A 502 21.03 -2.84 -0.96
N ALA A 503 20.18 -2.01 -1.54
CA ALA A 503 20.23 -0.57 -1.36
C ALA A 503 18.83 0.04 -1.24
N VAL A 504 18.72 1.17 -0.54
CA VAL A 504 17.47 1.93 -0.45
C VAL A 504 17.63 3.26 -1.18
N ASN A 505 16.79 3.47 -2.21
CA ASN A 505 16.80 4.70 -3.01
C ASN A 505 15.99 5.83 -2.37
N GLN A 506 16.04 7.02 -2.99
CA GLN A 506 15.37 8.23 -2.49
C GLN A 506 13.83 8.14 -2.52
N SER A 507 13.26 7.20 -3.29
CA SER A 507 11.83 6.91 -3.30
C SER A 507 11.42 5.94 -2.18
N GLY A 508 12.35 5.52 -1.33
CA GLY A 508 12.11 4.56 -0.24
C GLY A 508 11.93 3.12 -0.71
N GLN A 509 12.35 2.78 -1.93
CA GLN A 509 12.30 1.42 -2.47
C GLN A 509 13.54 0.61 -2.06
N LEU A 510 13.36 -0.69 -1.83
CA LEU A 510 14.45 -1.65 -1.62
C LEU A 510 14.87 -2.28 -2.94
N LEU A 511 16.12 -2.08 -3.31
CA LEU A 511 16.75 -2.57 -4.53
C LEU A 511 17.68 -3.74 -4.23
N SER A 512 17.71 -4.75 -5.09
CA SER A 512 18.57 -5.92 -5.00
C SER A 512 19.46 -6.04 -6.25
N TYR A 513 20.77 -6.11 -6.04
CA TYR A 513 21.80 -6.18 -7.08
C TYR A 513 22.64 -7.46 -6.96
N GLY A 514 23.19 -7.94 -8.08
CA GLY A 514 24.25 -8.96 -8.10
C GLY A 514 25.59 -8.38 -8.54
N ASP A 515 26.66 -8.64 -7.81
CA ASP A 515 28.04 -8.35 -8.24
C ASP A 515 28.65 -9.57 -8.94
N ALA A 516 29.00 -9.44 -10.23
CA ALA A 516 29.65 -10.51 -11.00
C ALA A 516 31.13 -10.75 -10.63
N GLY A 517 31.72 -9.92 -9.76
CA GLY A 517 33.14 -10.01 -9.38
C GLY A 517 34.10 -9.54 -10.45
N THR A 518 33.65 -8.69 -11.38
CA THR A 518 34.47 -8.12 -12.46
C THR A 518 34.24 -6.60 -12.55
N PRO A 519 35.21 -5.83 -13.11
CA PRO A 519 35.10 -4.38 -13.11
C PRO A 519 33.82 -3.86 -13.80
N GLY A 520 33.11 -2.95 -13.14
CA GLY A 520 31.89 -2.30 -13.64
C GLY A 520 30.68 -3.23 -13.83
N ASN A 521 30.70 -4.45 -13.28
CA ASN A 521 29.73 -5.50 -13.60
C ASN A 521 28.79 -5.84 -12.43
N VAL A 522 28.21 -4.82 -11.82
CA VAL A 522 27.02 -4.98 -10.97
C VAL A 522 25.78 -4.97 -11.86
N SER A 523 24.85 -5.89 -11.62
CA SER A 523 23.62 -6.03 -12.41
C SER A 523 22.75 -4.77 -12.36
N ALA A 524 21.78 -4.67 -13.27
CA ALA A 524 20.63 -3.79 -13.03
C ALA A 524 19.88 -4.26 -11.76
N PRO A 525 19.29 -3.34 -10.97
CA PRO A 525 18.57 -3.71 -9.77
C PRO A 525 17.23 -4.37 -10.07
N VAL A 526 16.83 -5.29 -9.20
CA VAL A 526 15.44 -5.70 -9.03
C VAL A 526 14.85 -4.90 -7.87
N ILE A 527 13.68 -4.27 -8.07
CA ILE A 527 12.94 -3.60 -7.00
C ILE A 527 12.20 -4.65 -6.20
N VAL A 528 12.77 -5.10 -5.08
CA VAL A 528 12.19 -6.17 -4.25
C VAL A 528 11.20 -5.63 -3.21
N GLY A 529 11.28 -4.34 -2.85
CA GLY A 529 10.32 -3.68 -1.98
C GLY A 529 9.90 -2.30 -2.52
N PHE A 530 8.59 -2.03 -2.57
CA PHE A 530 8.03 -0.90 -3.32
C PHE A 530 8.01 0.45 -2.59
N GLY A 531 8.23 0.50 -1.28
CA GLY A 531 8.22 1.76 -0.52
C GLY A 531 8.40 1.57 0.99
N GLY A 532 8.58 2.67 1.71
CA GLY A 532 8.66 2.69 3.19
C GLY A 532 10.02 2.36 3.80
N TRP A 533 10.99 1.86 3.02
CA TRP A 533 12.28 1.38 3.55
C TRP A 533 13.20 2.48 4.08
N GLN A 534 12.93 3.74 3.76
CA GLN A 534 13.64 4.90 4.29
C GLN A 534 13.27 5.22 5.75
N ALA A 535 12.15 4.69 6.26
CA ALA A 535 11.65 4.93 7.61
C ALA A 535 12.33 4.06 8.68
N PHE A 536 13.31 3.24 8.31
CA PHE A 536 14.06 2.44 9.29
C PHE A 536 15.27 3.21 9.81
N LYS A 537 15.66 2.98 11.07
CA LYS A 537 16.95 3.42 11.63
C LYS A 537 18.08 2.47 11.22
N PHE A 538 17.80 1.17 11.27
CA PHE A 538 18.75 0.11 10.93
C PHE A 538 18.16 -0.78 9.84
N LEU A 539 19.01 -1.17 8.89
CA LEU A 539 18.67 -2.12 7.85
C LEU A 539 19.93 -2.94 7.51
N PHE A 540 19.86 -4.26 7.65
CA PHE A 540 21.01 -5.17 7.46
C PHE A 540 20.52 -6.57 7.09
N ALA A 541 21.37 -7.38 6.47
CA ALA A 541 21.02 -8.77 6.13
C ALA A 541 21.83 -9.78 6.95
N GLY A 542 21.25 -10.94 7.18
CA GLY A 542 21.83 -12.03 7.94
C GLY A 542 21.07 -13.33 7.76
N ALA A 543 21.16 -14.22 8.74
CA ALA A 543 20.36 -15.43 8.80
C ALA A 543 19.89 -15.67 10.24
N ASN A 544 18.72 -16.28 10.40
CA ASN A 544 18.22 -16.72 11.71
C ASN A 544 18.89 -18.05 12.13
N LEU A 545 18.62 -18.53 13.34
CA LEU A 545 19.22 -19.77 13.87
C LEU A 545 18.85 -21.03 13.08
N SER A 546 17.72 -21.02 12.36
CA SER A 546 17.34 -22.11 11.45
C SER A 546 17.99 -22.01 10.06
N GLY A 547 18.80 -20.99 9.81
CA GLY A 547 19.55 -20.80 8.57
C GLY A 547 18.78 -20.10 7.45
N GLY A 548 17.56 -19.63 7.71
CA GLY A 548 16.81 -18.81 6.77
C GLY A 548 17.48 -17.44 6.60
N ASN A 549 17.75 -17.05 5.36
CA ASN A 549 18.33 -15.74 5.03
C ASN A 549 17.27 -14.64 5.27
N ARG A 550 17.66 -13.59 5.97
CA ARG A 550 16.77 -12.51 6.40
C ARG A 550 17.34 -11.14 6.10
N ILE A 551 16.43 -10.19 5.90
CA ILE A 551 16.69 -8.76 6.02
C ILE A 551 16.07 -8.32 7.33
N TYR A 552 16.88 -7.70 8.19
CA TYR A 552 16.45 -7.19 9.48
C TYR A 552 16.31 -5.67 9.41
N ALA A 553 15.25 -5.15 10.01
CA ALA A 553 15.00 -3.71 10.07
C ALA A 553 14.56 -3.28 11.48
N VAL A 554 14.89 -2.05 11.86
CA VAL A 554 14.39 -1.43 13.10
C VAL A 554 13.64 -0.16 12.75
N VAL A 555 12.36 -0.11 13.13
CA VAL A 555 11.47 1.03 12.88
C VAL A 555 11.89 2.22 13.72
N SER A 556 12.12 3.37 13.07
CA SER A 556 12.51 4.62 13.71
C SER A 556 11.42 5.19 14.61
#